data_AF-A0A957VHR3-F1
#
_entry.id   AF-A0A957VHR3-F1
#
_cell.length_a   1.000
_cell.length_b   1.000
_cell.length_c   1.000
_cell.angle_alpha   90.00
_cell.angle_beta   90.00
_cell.angle_gamma   90.00
#
_symmetry.space_group_name_H-M   'P 1'
#
loop_
_entity.id
_entity.type
_entity.pdbx_description
1 polymer ?
#
loop_
_entity_poly.entity_id
_entity_poly.type
_entity_poly.pdbx_seq_one_letter_code
_entity_poly.pdbx_strand_id
1 'polypeptide(L)'
;LRVGDRVSIYPGTDETDMLLIARYAAQRAGLAPRIATRYSSVRAGQIITGYEDRPMEELIKAHLGPLAGSLTTEPAQADVMLYVNTPAEVQGEGVDQYVLNVAHDDMYALEGKAQDAVEAYLRSPHLQHTLRERYSAQRDVHEFARSLAADMRAGRACAVVDVAYVNGADLALGAALLSTADVAQLAGYGGWNTAGNTLGSVLAHAVIRTLQVRAGATAAQLEAHVAFLFTRFVDDYLYQALVRPQVAFEVLPTLDHAPTMGDLGDIQGGVRDEVARRLVERAEELAVNAFVGRRIHGPDGPVLIDEIRIDNIFLPWRRLFEVGFDVAVRLQTSGDSTP
;
A
#
# COMPACT_ATOMS: atom_id res chain seq x y z
N LEU A 1 14.74 -28.29 -22.83
CA LEU A 1 14.91 -26.88 -23.24
C LEU A 1 15.66 -26.15 -22.13
N ARG A 2 16.87 -25.62 -22.38
CA ARG A 2 17.64 -24.84 -21.40
C ARG A 2 17.11 -23.39 -21.38
N VAL A 3 15.95 -23.20 -20.75
CA VAL A 3 15.31 -21.88 -20.60
C VAL A 3 15.55 -21.25 -19.23
N GLY A 4 16.19 -21.97 -18.30
CA GLY A 4 16.46 -21.47 -16.93
C GLY A 4 17.19 -20.12 -16.88
N ASP A 5 18.10 -19.87 -17.82
CA ASP A 5 18.86 -18.60 -17.88
C ASP A 5 18.11 -17.49 -18.63
N ARG A 6 16.90 -17.77 -19.15
CA ARG A 6 16.09 -16.87 -19.99
C ARG A 6 14.69 -16.60 -19.42
N VAL A 7 14.33 -17.25 -18.32
CA VAL A 7 13.00 -17.19 -17.71
C VAL A 7 13.17 -16.97 -16.22
N SER A 8 12.52 -15.93 -15.68
CA SER A 8 12.40 -15.74 -14.24
C SER A 8 11.12 -16.41 -13.75
N ILE A 9 11.20 -17.16 -12.65
CA ILE A 9 10.04 -17.74 -11.96
C ILE A 9 10.09 -17.28 -10.51
N TYR A 10 9.09 -16.49 -10.11
CA TYR A 10 8.94 -15.94 -8.77
C TYR A 10 7.44 -15.74 -8.49
N PRO A 11 7.03 -15.71 -7.21
CA PRO A 11 5.63 -15.51 -6.84
C PRO A 11 5.23 -14.03 -7.00
N GLY A 12 3.97 -13.80 -7.37
CA GLY A 12 3.48 -12.55 -7.95
C GLY A 12 2.90 -12.80 -9.34
N THR A 13 1.92 -12.02 -9.76
CA THR A 13 1.33 -12.13 -11.11
C THR A 13 0.84 -10.78 -11.58
N ASP A 14 0.10 -10.09 -10.71
CA ASP A 14 -0.60 -8.85 -11.07
C ASP A 14 0.38 -7.67 -11.26
N GLU A 15 1.53 -7.72 -10.59
CA GLU A 15 2.57 -6.68 -10.62
C GLU A 15 3.62 -6.90 -11.72
N THR A 16 3.65 -8.07 -12.34
CA THR A 16 4.70 -8.45 -13.29
C THR A 16 4.77 -7.49 -14.49
N ASP A 17 3.63 -7.07 -15.02
CA ASP A 17 3.58 -6.11 -16.12
C ASP A 17 4.15 -4.73 -15.72
N MET A 18 3.91 -4.31 -14.47
CA MET A 18 4.49 -3.07 -13.95
C MET A 18 6.01 -3.15 -13.88
N LEU A 19 6.56 -4.28 -13.41
CA LEU A 19 8.00 -4.51 -13.36
C LEU A 19 8.63 -4.56 -14.75
N LEU A 20 7.95 -5.15 -15.74
CA LEU A 20 8.42 -5.17 -17.12
C LEU A 20 8.46 -3.76 -17.75
N ILE A 21 7.44 -2.93 -17.48
CA ILE A 21 7.42 -1.52 -17.92
C ILE A 21 8.56 -0.75 -17.24
N ALA A 22 8.73 -0.92 -15.92
CA ALA A 22 9.81 -0.28 -15.17
C ALA A 22 11.19 -0.73 -15.67
N ARG A 23 11.36 -2.02 -15.99
CA ARG A 23 12.58 -2.55 -16.61
C ARG A 23 12.86 -1.90 -17.95
N TYR A 24 11.87 -1.83 -18.83
CA TYR A 24 12.02 -1.20 -20.14
C TYR A 24 12.45 0.27 -20.01
N ALA A 25 11.81 1.02 -19.12
CA ALA A 25 12.17 2.41 -18.84
C ALA A 25 13.59 2.54 -18.26
N ALA A 26 13.94 1.72 -17.27
CA ALA A 26 15.25 1.73 -16.62
C ALA A 26 16.37 1.38 -17.62
N GLN A 27 16.17 0.37 -18.47
CA GLN A 27 17.14 -0.03 -19.49
C GLN A 27 17.40 1.11 -20.49
N ARG A 28 16.37 1.82 -20.94
CA ARG A 28 16.52 2.97 -21.86
C ARG A 28 17.26 4.15 -21.23
N ALA A 29 17.15 4.30 -19.92
CA ALA A 29 17.85 5.32 -19.15
C ALA A 29 19.24 4.86 -18.64
N GLY A 30 19.67 3.63 -18.95
CA GLY A 30 20.92 3.07 -18.45
C GLY A 30 20.94 2.86 -16.93
N LEU A 31 19.77 2.70 -16.30
CA LEU A 31 19.62 2.45 -14.87
C LEU A 31 19.51 0.94 -14.59
N ALA A 32 20.36 0.47 -13.68
CA ALA A 32 20.21 -0.81 -13.00
C ALA A 32 19.99 -0.49 -11.50
N PRO A 33 18.76 -0.59 -10.97
CA PRO A 33 18.43 -0.03 -9.67
C PRO A 33 19.15 -0.76 -8.52
N ARG A 34 19.81 0.00 -7.66
CA ARG A 34 20.41 -0.47 -6.40
C ARG A 34 19.47 -0.17 -5.24
N ILE A 35 19.10 -1.20 -4.49
CA ILE A 35 18.15 -1.08 -3.37
C ILE A 35 18.88 -1.36 -2.05
N ALA A 36 18.74 -0.46 -1.08
CA ALA A 36 19.02 -0.77 0.32
C ALA A 36 17.70 -1.07 1.03
N THR A 37 17.68 -2.08 1.89
CA THR A 37 16.49 -2.46 2.65
C THR A 37 16.57 -1.98 4.09
N ARG A 38 15.43 -1.61 4.65
CA ARG A 38 15.25 -1.45 6.09
C ARG A 38 13.96 -2.15 6.50
N TYR A 39 14.05 -2.96 7.55
CA TYR A 39 12.94 -3.77 8.02
C TYR A 39 12.31 -3.20 9.29
N SER A 40 11.00 -3.41 9.46
CA SER A 40 10.28 -3.09 10.71
C SER A 40 10.52 -4.10 11.84
N SER A 41 11.02 -5.29 11.49
CA SER A 41 11.23 -6.42 12.40
C SER A 41 12.66 -6.98 12.30
N VAL A 42 13.18 -7.49 13.41
CA VAL A 42 14.51 -8.15 13.47
C VAL A 42 14.55 -9.51 12.78
N ARG A 43 13.40 -10.12 12.50
CA ARG A 43 13.30 -11.43 11.81
C ARG A 43 12.90 -11.32 10.34
N ALA A 44 12.57 -10.11 9.89
CA ALA A 44 11.90 -9.80 8.63
C ALA A 44 12.41 -10.56 7.40
N GLY A 45 13.73 -10.48 7.13
CA GLY A 45 14.32 -11.08 5.92
C GLY A 45 14.17 -12.60 5.81
N GLN A 46 13.89 -13.29 6.92
CA GLN A 46 13.76 -14.74 7.00
C GLN A 46 12.31 -15.25 7.01
N ILE A 47 11.33 -14.35 7.15
CA ILE A 47 9.92 -14.72 7.20
C ILE A 47 9.43 -15.05 5.79
N ILE A 48 8.70 -16.16 5.68
CA ILE A 48 7.92 -16.52 4.51
C ILE A 48 6.49 -16.06 4.79
N THR A 49 6.02 -15.06 4.07
CA THR A 49 4.65 -14.56 4.14
C THR A 49 3.69 -15.54 3.45
N GLY A 50 2.41 -15.45 3.76
CA GLY A 50 1.36 -16.22 3.10
C GLY A 50 1.42 -16.07 1.58
N TYR A 51 1.10 -17.15 0.88
CA TYR A 51 1.11 -17.26 -0.58
C TYR A 51 2.49 -17.17 -1.25
N GLU A 52 3.56 -16.95 -0.49
CA GLU A 52 4.92 -16.91 -1.00
C GLU A 52 5.65 -18.25 -0.80
N ASP A 53 6.64 -18.53 -1.65
CA ASP A 53 7.43 -19.77 -1.63
C ASP A 53 8.83 -19.60 -1.00
N ARG A 54 9.20 -18.38 -0.61
CA ARG A 54 10.55 -18.03 -0.18
C ARG A 54 10.59 -16.91 0.87
N PRO A 55 11.69 -16.80 1.62
CA PRO A 55 11.89 -15.72 2.58
C PRO A 55 11.88 -14.34 1.92
N MET A 56 11.46 -13.31 2.65
CA MET A 56 11.37 -11.92 2.16
C MET A 56 12.63 -11.43 1.46
N GLU A 57 13.82 -11.70 2.01
CA GLU A 57 15.09 -11.25 1.41
C GLU A 57 15.31 -11.87 0.01
N GLU A 58 14.96 -13.15 -0.16
CA GLU A 58 15.04 -13.85 -1.46
C GLU A 58 13.89 -13.43 -2.40
N LEU A 59 12.74 -13.06 -1.85
CA LEU A 59 11.62 -12.48 -2.61
C LEU A 59 12.01 -11.15 -3.24
N ILE A 60 12.69 -10.27 -2.48
CA ILE A 60 13.24 -9.01 -2.98
C ILE A 60 14.26 -9.25 -4.08
N LYS A 61 15.21 -10.17 -3.89
CA LYS A 61 16.18 -10.51 -4.94
C LYS A 61 15.50 -11.03 -6.21
N ALA A 62 14.44 -11.83 -6.06
CA ALA A 62 13.68 -12.35 -7.18
C ALA A 62 12.99 -11.24 -7.98
N HIS A 63 12.36 -10.27 -7.31
CA HIS A 63 11.70 -9.12 -7.94
C HIS A 63 12.68 -8.09 -8.53
N LEU A 64 13.92 -8.05 -8.02
CA LEU A 64 15.00 -7.27 -8.62
C LEU A 64 15.56 -7.88 -9.91
N GLY A 65 15.45 -9.20 -10.08
CA GLY A 65 15.90 -9.90 -11.28
C GLY A 65 15.34 -9.31 -12.59
N PRO A 66 14.00 -9.19 -12.75
CA PRO A 66 13.38 -8.55 -13.91
C PRO A 66 13.87 -7.11 -14.17
N LEU A 67 14.17 -6.35 -13.11
CA LEU A 67 14.70 -4.98 -13.21
C LEU A 67 16.20 -4.93 -13.56
N ALA A 68 16.89 -6.08 -13.56
CA ALA A 68 18.34 -6.22 -13.40
C ALA A 68 18.91 -5.30 -12.30
N GLY A 69 18.16 -5.19 -11.20
CA GLY A 69 18.56 -4.49 -10.01
C GLY A 69 19.42 -5.36 -9.09
N SER A 70 19.92 -4.74 -8.03
CA SER A 70 20.73 -5.42 -7.01
C SER A 70 20.48 -4.84 -5.63
N LEU A 71 20.75 -5.64 -4.60
CA LEU A 71 20.80 -5.16 -3.22
C LEU A 71 22.16 -4.51 -2.94
N THR A 72 22.15 -3.48 -2.11
CA THR A 72 23.35 -2.87 -1.52
C THR A 72 23.20 -2.78 -0.01
N THR A 73 24.28 -3.03 0.70
CA THR A 73 24.38 -2.83 2.16
C THR A 73 24.79 -1.41 2.53
N GLU A 74 25.09 -0.57 1.53
CA GLU A 74 25.47 0.84 1.72
C GLU A 74 24.31 1.76 1.30
N PRO A 75 23.54 2.31 2.25
CA PRO A 75 22.46 3.26 1.98
C PRO A 75 22.82 4.43 1.07
N ALA A 76 24.04 4.94 1.17
CA ALA A 76 24.53 6.06 0.35
C ALA A 76 24.68 5.70 -1.14
N GLN A 77 24.77 4.41 -1.45
CA GLN A 77 24.84 3.90 -2.81
C GLN A 77 23.47 3.49 -3.37
N ALA A 78 22.41 3.47 -2.55
CA ALA A 78 21.10 3.05 -3.00
C ALA A 78 20.45 4.12 -3.90
N ASP A 79 19.82 3.67 -4.97
CA ASP A 79 18.92 4.51 -5.77
C ASP A 79 17.57 4.69 -5.06
N VAL A 80 17.14 3.65 -4.31
CA VAL A 80 15.95 3.67 -3.47
C VAL A 80 16.24 2.97 -2.14
N MET A 81 15.83 3.59 -1.05
CA MET A 81 15.71 2.95 0.26
C MET A 81 14.34 2.28 0.36
N LEU A 82 14.31 0.95 0.38
CA LEU A 82 13.10 0.15 0.50
C LEU A 82 12.82 -0.17 1.96
N TYR A 83 11.81 0.47 2.51
CA TYR A 83 11.27 0.26 3.84
C TYR A 83 10.26 -0.88 3.78
N VAL A 84 10.59 -2.03 4.36
CA VAL A 84 9.75 -3.24 4.29
C VAL A 84 9.17 -3.52 5.67
N ASN A 85 7.86 -3.27 5.82
CA ASN A 85 7.12 -3.69 7.00
C ASN A 85 6.70 -5.15 6.82
N THR A 86 7.38 -6.06 7.52
CA THR A 86 7.09 -7.50 7.46
C THR A 86 6.48 -7.96 8.78
N PRO A 87 5.87 -9.15 8.81
CA PRO A 87 5.49 -9.76 10.06
C PRO A 87 6.72 -10.00 10.95
N ALA A 88 6.54 -9.93 12.25
CA ALA A 88 7.54 -10.35 13.21
C ALA A 88 7.64 -11.86 13.33
N GLU A 89 6.50 -12.55 13.42
CA GLU A 89 6.47 -14.00 13.65
C GLU A 89 5.57 -14.73 12.69
N VAL A 90 4.35 -14.24 12.50
CA VAL A 90 3.34 -14.83 11.63
C VAL A 90 2.57 -13.70 10.96
N GLN A 91 2.27 -13.82 9.68
CA GLN A 91 1.53 -12.77 8.98
C GLN A 91 0.10 -12.67 9.52
N GLY A 92 -0.36 -11.43 9.76
CA GLY A 92 -1.75 -11.16 10.09
C GLY A 92 -2.62 -11.04 8.84
N GLU A 93 -3.94 -11.01 9.03
CA GLU A 93 -4.91 -10.76 7.97
C GLU A 93 -5.46 -9.33 8.08
N GLY A 94 -5.56 -8.62 6.95
CA GLY A 94 -6.01 -7.23 6.91
C GLY A 94 -7.41 -7.04 7.50
N VAL A 95 -8.33 -7.95 7.18
CA VAL A 95 -9.73 -7.96 7.66
C VAL A 95 -9.82 -8.15 9.18
N ASP A 96 -8.93 -8.95 9.77
CA ASP A 96 -8.95 -9.26 11.20
C ASP A 96 -8.67 -8.02 12.05
N GLN A 97 -7.89 -7.05 11.53
CA GLN A 97 -7.52 -5.84 12.26
C GLN A 97 -8.76 -5.03 12.68
N TYR A 98 -9.74 -4.87 11.79
CA TYR A 98 -10.98 -4.16 12.08
C TYR A 98 -11.78 -4.87 13.19
N VAL A 99 -11.99 -6.18 13.05
CA VAL A 99 -12.77 -6.97 14.02
C VAL A 99 -12.12 -6.93 15.40
N LEU A 100 -10.79 -7.04 15.47
CA LEU A 100 -10.05 -6.94 16.72
C LEU A 100 -10.07 -5.53 17.33
N ASN A 101 -10.15 -4.47 16.52
CA ASN A 101 -10.28 -3.10 17.02
C ASN A 101 -11.67 -2.86 17.60
N VAL A 102 -12.72 -3.22 16.86
CA VAL A 102 -14.11 -3.09 17.34
C VAL A 102 -14.33 -3.89 18.61
N ALA A 103 -13.80 -5.11 18.68
CA ALA A 103 -13.91 -5.93 19.88
C ALA A 103 -13.26 -5.30 21.12
N HIS A 104 -12.26 -4.43 20.93
CA HIS A 104 -11.58 -3.76 22.02
C HIS A 104 -12.26 -2.45 22.42
N ASP A 105 -12.65 -1.63 21.43
CA ASP A 105 -13.00 -0.23 21.64
C ASP A 105 -14.51 0.05 21.51
N ASP A 106 -15.19 -0.61 20.56
CA ASP A 106 -16.48 -0.12 20.03
C ASP A 106 -17.59 -1.18 19.93
N MET A 107 -17.42 -2.39 20.51
CA MET A 107 -18.38 -3.49 20.37
C MET A 107 -19.81 -3.07 20.76
N TYR A 108 -19.95 -2.23 21.79
CA TYR A 108 -21.25 -1.74 22.28
C TYR A 108 -21.95 -0.76 21.33
N ALA A 109 -21.24 -0.21 20.34
CA ALA A 109 -21.80 0.67 19.31
C ALA A 109 -22.39 -0.12 18.13
N LEU A 110 -22.12 -1.42 18.03
CA LEU A 110 -22.76 -2.30 17.06
C LEU A 110 -24.12 -2.76 17.59
N GLU A 111 -25.14 -2.78 16.73
CA GLU A 111 -26.49 -3.23 17.09
C GLU A 111 -26.93 -4.45 16.28
N GLY A 112 -27.64 -5.36 16.94
CA GLY A 112 -28.31 -6.50 16.30
C GLY A 112 -27.38 -7.40 15.49
N LYS A 113 -27.73 -7.63 14.22
CA LYS A 113 -27.05 -8.60 13.33
C LYS A 113 -25.57 -8.27 13.07
N ALA A 114 -25.18 -7.00 13.16
CA ALA A 114 -23.78 -6.59 13.01
C ALA A 114 -22.93 -7.07 14.20
N GLN A 115 -23.44 -6.89 15.43
CA GLN A 115 -22.78 -7.39 16.63
C GLN A 115 -22.68 -8.92 16.59
N ASP A 116 -23.76 -9.61 16.25
CA ASP A 116 -23.77 -11.08 16.13
C ASP A 116 -22.73 -11.59 15.12
N ALA A 117 -22.58 -10.90 13.98
CA ALA A 117 -21.61 -11.24 12.96
C ALA A 117 -20.16 -11.09 13.44
N VAL A 118 -19.85 -10.01 14.16
CA VAL A 118 -18.54 -9.78 14.76
C VAL A 118 -18.24 -10.79 15.86
N GLU A 119 -19.20 -11.06 16.76
CA GLU A 119 -19.05 -12.07 17.81
C GLU A 119 -18.83 -13.47 17.25
N ALA A 120 -19.52 -13.83 16.18
CA ALA A 120 -19.31 -15.08 15.47
C ALA A 120 -17.89 -15.14 14.86
N TYR A 121 -17.45 -14.05 14.22
CA TYR A 121 -16.13 -13.98 13.59
C TYR A 121 -15.00 -14.07 14.61
N LEU A 122 -15.13 -13.47 15.79
CA LEU A 122 -14.14 -13.51 16.88
C LEU A 122 -13.81 -14.93 17.37
N ARG A 123 -14.68 -15.91 17.08
CA ARG A 123 -14.45 -17.32 17.41
C ARG A 123 -13.60 -18.06 16.36
N SER A 124 -13.25 -17.40 15.25
CA SER A 124 -12.47 -18.01 14.18
C SER A 124 -11.01 -18.26 14.61
N PRO A 125 -10.46 -19.47 14.40
CA PRO A 125 -9.10 -19.80 14.85
C PRO A 125 -7.98 -18.96 14.22
N HIS A 126 -8.19 -18.42 13.01
CA HIS A 126 -7.16 -17.67 12.27
C HIS A 126 -6.82 -16.31 12.91
N LEU A 127 -7.74 -15.72 13.68
CA LEU A 127 -7.50 -14.46 14.42
C LEU A 127 -6.32 -14.53 15.38
N GLN A 128 -5.96 -15.74 15.85
CA GLN A 128 -4.82 -15.92 16.74
C GLN A 128 -3.50 -15.53 16.08
N HIS A 129 -3.38 -15.67 14.75
CA HIS A 129 -2.20 -15.22 14.02
C HIS A 129 -2.10 -13.69 14.02
N THR A 130 -3.19 -13.02 13.63
CA THR A 130 -3.29 -11.56 13.63
C THR A 130 -3.07 -10.96 15.03
N LEU A 131 -3.62 -11.57 16.09
CA LEU A 131 -3.38 -11.16 17.48
C LEU A 131 -1.90 -11.26 17.88
N ARG A 132 -1.24 -12.36 17.53
CA ARG A 132 0.20 -12.53 17.82
C ARG A 132 1.04 -11.48 17.10
N GLU A 133 0.72 -11.19 15.84
CA GLU A 133 1.43 -10.18 15.06
C GLU A 133 1.20 -8.77 15.61
N ARG A 134 -0.06 -8.42 15.94
CA ARG A 134 -0.44 -7.12 16.49
C ARG A 134 0.32 -6.75 17.77
N TYR A 135 0.55 -7.73 18.65
CA TYR A 135 1.19 -7.51 19.96
C TYR A 135 2.66 -7.93 20.00
N SER A 136 3.29 -8.21 18.86
CA SER A 136 4.68 -8.63 18.84
C SER A 136 5.62 -7.48 19.22
N ALA A 137 6.45 -7.71 20.23
CA ALA A 137 7.52 -6.77 20.63
C ALA A 137 8.73 -6.79 19.68
N GLN A 138 8.73 -7.65 18.65
CA GLN A 138 9.83 -7.77 17.69
C GLN A 138 9.66 -6.85 16.48
N ARG A 139 8.63 -6.00 16.47
CA ARG A 139 8.32 -5.02 15.42
C ARG A 139 8.03 -3.66 16.03
N ASP A 140 8.66 -2.61 15.49
CA ASP A 140 8.45 -1.23 15.94
C ASP A 140 8.10 -0.32 14.75
N VAL A 141 6.80 -0.16 14.52
CA VAL A 141 6.28 0.68 13.43
C VAL A 141 6.56 2.17 13.64
N HIS A 142 6.68 2.63 14.88
CA HIS A 142 6.93 4.05 15.16
C HIS A 142 8.40 4.42 14.93
N GLU A 143 9.34 3.57 15.33
CA GLU A 143 10.76 3.73 14.97
C GLU A 143 10.95 3.63 13.46
N PHE A 144 10.29 2.68 12.82
CA PHE A 144 10.29 2.53 11.37
C PHE A 144 9.79 3.80 10.66
N ALA A 145 8.68 4.39 11.10
CA ALA A 145 8.17 5.65 10.53
C ALA A 145 9.10 6.85 10.80
N ARG A 146 9.68 6.96 12.01
CA ARG A 146 10.64 8.04 12.35
C ARG A 146 11.91 7.96 11.52
N SER A 147 12.42 6.76 11.29
CA SER A 147 13.62 6.54 10.47
C SER A 147 13.36 6.81 9.00
N LEU A 148 12.22 6.36 8.46
CA LEU A 148 11.75 6.74 7.13
C LEU A 148 11.72 8.26 6.95
N ALA A 149 11.08 8.98 7.88
CA ALA A 149 11.03 10.44 7.84
C ALA A 149 12.43 11.08 7.90
N ALA A 150 13.38 10.49 8.64
CA ALA A 150 14.76 10.97 8.68
C ALA A 150 15.47 10.77 7.33
N ASP A 151 15.29 9.62 6.69
CA ASP A 151 15.87 9.32 5.37
C ASP A 151 15.30 10.22 4.27
N MET A 152 13.98 10.44 4.29
CA MET A 152 13.30 11.35 3.37
C MET A 152 13.80 12.79 3.53
N ARG A 153 13.95 13.28 4.78
CA ARG A 153 14.53 14.62 5.04
C ARG A 153 16.00 14.73 4.59
N ALA A 154 16.73 13.62 4.59
CA ALA A 154 18.08 13.55 4.03
C ALA A 154 18.10 13.47 2.49
N GLY A 155 16.94 13.57 1.83
CA GLY A 155 16.82 13.56 0.37
C GLY A 155 16.90 12.16 -0.26
N ARG A 156 16.81 11.09 0.54
CA ARG A 156 16.79 9.72 0.00
C ARG A 156 15.43 9.41 -0.59
N ALA A 157 15.41 8.83 -1.80
CA ALA A 157 14.20 8.25 -2.36
C ALA A 157 13.80 7.04 -1.52
N CYS A 158 12.66 7.12 -0.83
CA CYS A 158 12.19 6.07 0.06
C CYS A 158 10.89 5.49 -0.46
N ALA A 159 10.76 4.17 -0.45
CA ALA A 159 9.55 3.45 -0.84
C ALA A 159 9.17 2.46 0.24
N VAL A 160 7.87 2.22 0.45
CA VAL A 160 7.36 1.40 1.56
C VAL A 160 6.61 0.18 1.01
N VAL A 161 6.98 -1.00 1.48
CA VAL A 161 6.33 -2.29 1.23
C VAL A 161 5.69 -2.73 2.53
N ASP A 162 4.36 -2.69 2.60
CA ASP A 162 3.59 -3.01 3.80
C ASP A 162 2.94 -4.39 3.72
N VAL A 163 3.59 -5.39 4.32
CA VAL A 163 3.23 -6.81 4.16
C VAL A 163 3.17 -7.54 5.50
N ALA A 164 3.13 -6.80 6.62
CA ALA A 164 2.89 -7.39 7.94
C ALA A 164 1.50 -8.04 8.04
N TYR A 165 0.55 -7.49 7.29
CA TYR A 165 -0.77 -8.05 7.08
C TYR A 165 -0.97 -8.34 5.59
N VAL A 166 -1.60 -9.47 5.29
CA VAL A 166 -1.99 -9.84 3.92
C VAL A 166 -3.39 -9.29 3.64
N ASN A 167 -3.69 -9.00 2.38
CA ASN A 167 -4.97 -8.46 1.93
C ASN A 167 -5.37 -7.13 2.60
N GLY A 168 -4.41 -6.24 2.87
CA GLY A 168 -4.67 -4.90 3.37
C GLY A 168 -3.52 -4.37 4.22
N ALA A 169 -3.35 -3.06 4.21
CA ALA A 169 -2.26 -2.40 4.92
C ALA A 169 -2.34 -2.59 6.44
N ASP A 170 -1.19 -2.43 7.10
CA ASP A 170 -1.10 -2.36 8.54
C ASP A 170 -1.66 -1.02 9.04
N LEU A 171 -2.75 -1.08 9.83
CA LEU A 171 -3.40 0.14 10.34
C LEU A 171 -2.48 0.96 11.24
N ALA A 172 -1.64 0.29 12.05
CA ALA A 172 -0.70 0.96 12.94
C ALA A 172 0.44 1.63 12.17
N LEU A 173 0.94 0.98 11.11
CA LEU A 173 1.93 1.60 10.23
C LEU A 173 1.33 2.80 9.49
N GLY A 174 0.16 2.65 8.87
CA GLY A 174 -0.50 3.74 8.15
C GLY A 174 -0.70 4.98 9.03
N ALA A 175 -1.20 4.80 10.25
CA ALA A 175 -1.32 5.88 11.22
C ALA A 175 0.04 6.50 11.62
N ALA A 176 1.08 5.67 11.81
CA ALA A 176 2.42 6.15 12.14
C ALA A 176 3.06 6.94 10.97
N LEU A 177 2.86 6.50 9.73
CA LEU A 177 3.34 7.18 8.53
C LEU A 177 2.67 8.54 8.36
N LEU A 178 1.34 8.60 8.43
CA LEU A 178 0.57 9.84 8.25
C LEU A 178 0.85 10.89 9.35
N SER A 179 1.27 10.45 10.53
CA SER A 179 1.62 11.36 11.65
C SER A 179 3.08 11.80 11.65
N THR A 180 3.99 11.05 11.02
CA THR A 180 5.44 11.23 11.21
C THR A 180 6.17 11.61 9.92
N ALA A 181 5.72 11.15 8.76
CA ALA A 181 6.38 11.30 7.48
C ALA A 181 5.56 12.16 6.50
N ASP A 182 6.25 12.81 5.56
CA ASP A 182 5.60 13.49 4.44
C ASP A 182 5.31 12.48 3.34
N VAL A 183 4.22 11.70 3.51
CA VAL A 183 3.94 10.54 2.65
C VAL A 183 3.80 10.90 1.17
N ALA A 184 3.44 12.13 0.83
CA ALA A 184 3.38 12.62 -0.55
C ALA A 184 4.75 12.61 -1.28
N GLN A 185 5.86 12.55 -0.53
CA GLN A 185 7.22 12.48 -1.06
C GLN A 185 7.73 11.04 -1.25
N LEU A 186 6.94 10.01 -0.90
CA LEU A 186 7.36 8.62 -1.09
C LEU A 186 7.57 8.31 -2.58
N ALA A 187 8.61 7.54 -2.88
CA ALA A 187 8.86 7.03 -4.22
C ALA A 187 7.86 5.93 -4.62
N GLY A 188 7.27 5.26 -3.63
CA GLY A 188 6.18 4.30 -3.79
C GLY A 188 5.68 3.80 -2.44
N TYR A 189 4.43 3.35 -2.38
CA TYR A 189 3.80 2.70 -1.23
C TYR A 189 2.90 1.57 -1.74
N GLY A 190 2.75 0.51 -0.95
CA GLY A 190 1.73 -0.50 -1.19
C GLY A 190 1.58 -1.42 0.00
N GLY A 191 0.40 -2.03 0.13
CA GLY A 191 0.08 -3.03 1.15
C GLY A 191 -1.14 -3.87 0.80
N TRP A 192 -1.25 -4.28 -0.48
CA TRP A 192 -2.41 -4.96 -1.01
C TRP A 192 -2.13 -6.43 -1.31
N ASN A 193 -3.17 -7.26 -1.18
CA ASN A 193 -3.15 -8.68 -1.55
C ASN A 193 -1.95 -9.43 -0.93
N THR A 194 -0.98 -9.89 -1.71
CA THR A 194 0.19 -10.67 -1.24
C THR A 194 1.48 -9.86 -1.19
N ALA A 195 2.53 -10.43 -0.62
CA ALA A 195 3.81 -9.74 -0.49
C ALA A 195 4.50 -9.53 -1.83
N GLY A 196 4.46 -10.50 -2.74
CA GLY A 196 4.99 -10.38 -4.10
C GLY A 196 4.31 -9.25 -4.88
N ASN A 197 2.97 -9.25 -4.90
CA ASN A 197 2.17 -8.22 -5.54
C ASN A 197 2.52 -6.81 -5.01
N THR A 198 2.54 -6.64 -3.68
CA THR A 198 2.89 -5.36 -3.06
C THR A 198 4.31 -4.93 -3.41
N LEU A 199 5.28 -5.83 -3.24
CA LEU A 199 6.69 -5.56 -3.47
C LEU A 199 6.97 -5.15 -4.92
N GLY A 200 6.45 -5.89 -5.90
CA GLY A 200 6.68 -5.59 -7.30
C GLY A 200 6.02 -4.28 -7.74
N SER A 201 4.80 -3.98 -7.26
CA SER A 201 4.15 -2.68 -7.53
C SER A 201 4.97 -1.53 -6.97
N VAL A 202 5.46 -1.65 -5.73
CA VAL A 202 6.28 -0.61 -5.06
C VAL A 202 7.62 -0.43 -5.76
N LEU A 203 8.32 -1.52 -6.11
CA LEU A 203 9.58 -1.45 -6.83
C LEU A 203 9.41 -0.80 -8.20
N ALA A 204 8.39 -1.20 -8.96
CA ALA A 204 8.11 -0.60 -10.27
C ALA A 204 7.84 0.91 -10.15
N HIS A 205 6.99 1.31 -9.21
CA HIS A 205 6.66 2.72 -8.97
C HIS A 205 7.89 3.52 -8.55
N ALA A 206 8.68 3.02 -7.60
CA ALA A 206 9.87 3.69 -7.09
C ALA A 206 10.98 3.83 -8.14
N VAL A 207 11.16 2.84 -9.02
CA VAL A 207 12.10 2.92 -10.14
C VAL A 207 11.65 3.98 -11.15
N ILE A 208 10.38 3.98 -11.55
CA ILE A 208 9.84 5.02 -12.45
C ILE A 208 10.00 6.40 -11.82
N ARG A 209 9.73 6.53 -10.51
CA ARG A 209 9.89 7.80 -9.80
C ARG A 209 11.35 8.26 -9.75
N THR A 210 12.29 7.34 -9.55
CA THR A 210 13.73 7.63 -9.62
C THR A 210 14.13 8.16 -11.00
N LEU A 211 13.61 7.56 -12.07
CA LEU A 211 13.87 8.01 -13.44
C LEU A 211 13.28 9.38 -13.71
N GLN A 212 12.06 9.65 -13.24
CA GLN A 212 11.40 10.94 -13.31
C GLN A 212 12.23 12.06 -12.66
N VAL A 213 12.79 11.79 -11.48
CA VAL A 213 13.68 12.73 -10.77
C VAL A 213 14.97 12.99 -11.56
N ARG A 214 15.57 11.94 -12.14
CA ARG A 214 16.84 12.06 -12.90
C ARG A 214 16.70 12.76 -14.24
N ALA A 215 15.63 12.46 -14.97
CA ALA A 215 15.41 12.94 -16.33
C ALA A 215 14.63 14.26 -16.39
N GLY A 216 14.02 14.67 -15.27
CA GLY A 216 13.08 15.78 -15.23
C GLY A 216 11.70 15.36 -15.75
N ALA A 217 10.76 15.14 -14.84
CA ALA A 217 9.40 14.73 -15.21
C ALA A 217 8.58 15.87 -15.80
N THR A 218 7.73 15.54 -16.77
CA THR A 218 6.66 16.44 -17.20
C THR A 218 5.57 16.57 -16.13
N ALA A 219 4.73 17.61 -16.22
CA ALA A 219 3.60 17.79 -15.31
C ALA A 219 2.69 16.54 -15.25
N ALA A 220 2.32 15.99 -16.41
CA ALA A 220 1.50 14.77 -16.50
C ALA A 220 2.17 13.54 -15.84
N GLN A 221 3.49 13.42 -15.93
CA GLN A 221 4.23 12.34 -15.26
C GLN A 221 4.25 12.51 -13.74
N LEU A 222 4.34 13.74 -13.23
CA LEU A 222 4.23 14.04 -11.81
C LEU A 222 2.81 13.79 -11.30
N GLU A 223 1.79 14.23 -12.02
CA GLU A 223 0.37 13.96 -11.71
C GLU A 223 0.11 12.45 -11.64
N ALA A 224 0.61 11.68 -12.61
CA ALA A 224 0.47 10.22 -12.59
C ALA A 224 1.18 9.57 -11.38
N HIS A 225 2.36 10.09 -10.98
CA HIS A 225 3.05 9.59 -9.78
C HIS A 225 2.23 9.84 -8.51
N VAL A 226 1.71 11.05 -8.34
CA VAL A 226 0.88 11.44 -7.18
C VAL A 226 -0.43 10.66 -7.18
N ALA A 227 -1.09 10.57 -8.34
CA ALA A 227 -2.34 9.83 -8.48
C ALA A 227 -2.16 8.37 -8.08
N PHE A 228 -1.13 7.70 -8.60
CA PHE A 228 -0.88 6.30 -8.27
C PHE A 228 -0.50 6.10 -6.81
N LEU A 229 0.32 6.98 -6.23
CA LEU A 229 0.65 6.93 -4.80
C LEU A 229 -0.60 7.08 -3.93
N PHE A 230 -1.45 8.04 -4.25
CA PHE A 230 -2.70 8.27 -3.55
C PHE A 230 -3.67 7.09 -3.70
N THR A 231 -3.77 6.50 -4.90
CA THR A 231 -4.54 5.27 -5.13
C THR A 231 -4.11 4.16 -4.16
N ARG A 232 -2.80 3.98 -3.92
CA ARG A 232 -2.32 2.92 -3.01
C ARG A 232 -2.70 3.19 -1.55
N PHE A 233 -2.71 4.45 -1.10
CA PHE A 233 -3.26 4.75 0.23
C PHE A 233 -4.79 4.61 0.30
N VAL A 234 -5.51 5.01 -0.73
CA VAL A 234 -6.98 4.90 -0.76
C VAL A 234 -7.44 3.44 -0.87
N ASP A 235 -6.81 2.63 -1.71
CA ASP A 235 -7.15 1.21 -1.89
C ASP A 235 -6.59 0.37 -0.73
N ASP A 236 -5.27 0.36 -0.53
CA ASP A 236 -4.62 -0.61 0.35
C ASP A 236 -4.87 -0.29 1.84
N TYR A 237 -4.82 0.99 2.22
CA TYR A 237 -4.99 1.45 3.60
C TYR A 237 -6.42 1.84 3.94
N LEU A 238 -7.08 2.69 3.16
CA LEU A 238 -8.44 3.13 3.48
C LEU A 238 -9.50 2.08 3.10
N TYR A 239 -9.42 1.48 1.91
CA TYR A 239 -10.44 0.53 1.49
C TYR A 239 -10.21 -0.85 2.10
N GLN A 240 -9.11 -1.52 1.75
CA GLN A 240 -8.91 -2.93 2.09
C GLN A 240 -8.79 -3.18 3.59
N ALA A 241 -8.13 -2.28 4.33
CA ALA A 241 -7.91 -2.43 5.77
C ALA A 241 -8.98 -1.77 6.65
N LEU A 242 -9.77 -0.80 6.14
CA LEU A 242 -10.80 -0.09 6.93
C LEU A 242 -12.21 -0.21 6.35
N VAL A 243 -12.50 0.40 5.20
CA VAL A 243 -13.88 0.52 4.69
C VAL A 243 -14.46 -0.83 4.31
N ARG A 244 -13.68 -1.70 3.65
CA ARG A 244 -14.11 -3.03 3.22
C ARG A 244 -14.55 -3.91 4.40
N PRO A 245 -13.73 -4.12 5.46
CA PRO A 245 -14.19 -4.89 6.61
C PRO A 245 -15.35 -4.22 7.35
N GLN A 246 -15.36 -2.88 7.48
CA GLN A 246 -16.49 -2.15 8.07
C GLN A 246 -17.81 -2.46 7.33
N VAL A 247 -17.82 -2.34 6.00
CA VAL A 247 -19.01 -2.64 5.20
C VAL A 247 -19.38 -4.13 5.31
N ALA A 248 -18.40 -5.03 5.30
CA ALA A 248 -18.64 -6.46 5.41
C ALA A 248 -19.33 -6.86 6.73
N PHE A 249 -18.96 -6.24 7.86
CA PHE A 249 -19.46 -6.62 9.18
C PHE A 249 -20.58 -5.72 9.72
N GLU A 250 -20.64 -4.45 9.32
CA GLU A 250 -21.68 -3.54 9.79
C GLU A 250 -22.88 -3.48 8.84
N VAL A 251 -22.65 -3.55 7.52
CA VAL A 251 -23.68 -3.25 6.52
C VAL A 251 -24.32 -4.53 6.01
N LEU A 252 -23.53 -5.51 5.56
CA LEU A 252 -24.08 -6.74 4.99
C LEU A 252 -25.07 -7.45 5.93
N PRO A 253 -24.81 -7.60 7.25
CA PRO A 253 -25.74 -8.27 8.14
C PRO A 253 -27.10 -7.54 8.27
N THR A 254 -27.10 -6.21 8.16
CA THR A 254 -28.36 -5.42 8.17
C THR A 254 -29.18 -5.61 6.91
N LEU A 255 -28.57 -6.09 5.83
CA LEU A 255 -29.20 -6.46 4.57
C LEU A 255 -29.51 -7.96 4.48
N ASP A 256 -29.51 -8.67 5.63
CA ASP A 256 -29.72 -10.12 5.69
C ASP A 256 -28.69 -10.93 4.89
N HIS A 257 -27.48 -10.38 4.74
CA HIS A 257 -26.37 -11.01 4.04
C HIS A 257 -25.20 -11.27 4.98
N ALA A 258 -24.63 -12.48 4.94
CA ALA A 258 -23.46 -12.80 5.75
C ALA A 258 -22.25 -11.94 5.32
N PRO A 259 -21.33 -11.59 6.25
CA PRO A 259 -20.07 -10.96 5.89
C PRO A 259 -19.32 -11.77 4.83
N THR A 260 -18.91 -11.13 3.75
CA THR A 260 -18.16 -11.76 2.66
C THR A 260 -17.33 -10.73 1.92
N MET A 261 -16.23 -11.18 1.32
CA MET A 261 -15.48 -10.42 0.31
C MET A 261 -15.89 -10.81 -1.13
N GLY A 262 -16.73 -11.84 -1.26
CA GLY A 262 -17.16 -12.43 -2.53
C GLY A 262 -18.31 -11.69 -3.19
N ASP A 263 -19.04 -12.43 -4.04
CA ASP A 263 -20.17 -11.90 -4.82
C ASP A 263 -21.29 -11.39 -3.89
N LEU A 264 -21.74 -10.17 -4.16
CA LEU A 264 -22.79 -9.47 -3.43
C LEU A 264 -24.18 -9.72 -4.04
N GLY A 265 -24.26 -10.32 -5.23
CA GLY A 265 -25.54 -10.52 -5.90
C GLY A 265 -26.34 -9.22 -5.99
N ASP A 266 -27.63 -9.28 -5.69
CA ASP A 266 -28.57 -8.19 -5.96
C ASP A 266 -28.42 -6.99 -5.00
N ILE A 267 -27.75 -7.16 -3.85
CA ILE A 267 -27.49 -6.06 -2.90
C ILE A 267 -26.30 -5.18 -3.30
N GLN A 268 -25.57 -5.54 -4.36
CA GLN A 268 -24.37 -4.83 -4.81
C GLN A 268 -24.58 -3.32 -4.98
N GLY A 269 -25.73 -2.88 -5.51
CA GLY A 269 -26.00 -1.46 -5.73
C GLY A 269 -25.95 -0.64 -4.45
N GLY A 270 -26.70 -1.07 -3.42
CA GLY A 270 -26.70 -0.41 -2.11
C GLY A 270 -25.36 -0.53 -1.38
N VAL A 271 -24.68 -1.67 -1.51
CA VAL A 271 -23.34 -1.87 -0.93
C VAL A 271 -22.29 -0.95 -1.58
N ARG A 272 -22.33 -0.79 -2.91
CA ARG A 272 -21.47 0.15 -3.63
C ARG A 272 -21.69 1.57 -3.13
N ASP A 273 -22.94 1.99 -2.94
CA ASP A 273 -23.24 3.36 -2.50
C ASP A 273 -22.70 3.62 -1.09
N GLU A 274 -22.77 2.63 -0.21
CA GLU A 274 -22.19 2.74 1.13
C GLU A 274 -20.66 2.72 1.14
N VAL A 275 -20.03 1.91 0.28
CA VAL A 275 -18.58 1.97 0.04
C VAL A 275 -18.17 3.35 -0.48
N ALA A 276 -18.87 3.87 -1.49
CA ALA A 276 -18.59 5.17 -2.09
C ALA A 276 -18.68 6.29 -1.05
N ARG A 277 -19.76 6.31 -0.25
CA ARG A 277 -19.96 7.30 0.81
C ARG A 277 -18.80 7.31 1.80
N ARG A 278 -18.44 6.15 2.37
CA ARG A 278 -17.36 6.04 3.38
C ARG A 278 -15.97 6.30 2.80
N LEU A 279 -15.71 5.82 1.58
CA LEU A 279 -14.39 5.92 0.96
C LEU A 279 -14.09 7.34 0.47
N VAL A 280 -15.07 8.03 -0.11
CA VAL A 280 -14.91 9.44 -0.54
C VAL A 280 -14.60 10.33 0.66
N GLU A 281 -15.39 10.23 1.74
CA GLU A 281 -15.17 10.99 2.98
C GLU A 281 -13.73 10.80 3.51
N ARG A 282 -13.28 9.56 3.64
CA ARG A 282 -11.93 9.25 4.13
C ARG A 282 -10.83 9.66 3.15
N ALA A 283 -11.07 9.58 1.84
CA ALA A 283 -10.12 10.00 0.82
C ALA A 283 -9.95 11.52 0.82
N GLU A 284 -11.03 12.29 1.03
CA GLU A 284 -10.98 13.74 1.21
C GLU A 284 -10.17 14.13 2.46
N GLU A 285 -10.39 13.46 3.58
CA GLU A 285 -9.60 13.65 4.80
C GLU A 285 -8.11 13.35 4.57
N LEU A 286 -7.80 12.22 3.92
CA LEU A 286 -6.43 11.86 3.56
C LEU A 286 -5.79 12.91 2.64
N ALA A 287 -6.54 13.37 1.63
CA ALA A 287 -6.09 14.40 0.69
C ALA A 287 -5.68 15.67 1.44
N VAL A 288 -6.57 16.21 2.28
CA VAL A 288 -6.33 17.45 3.04
C VAL A 288 -5.15 17.30 4.01
N ASN A 289 -5.06 16.18 4.72
CA ASN A 289 -4.08 16.02 5.78
C ASN A 289 -2.67 15.66 5.26
N ALA A 290 -2.59 14.92 4.16
CA ALA A 290 -1.36 14.26 3.74
C ALA A 290 -0.88 14.58 2.32
N PHE A 291 -1.69 15.19 1.46
CA PHE A 291 -1.32 15.44 0.05
C PHE A 291 -1.50 16.89 -0.39
N VAL A 292 -2.70 17.46 -0.25
CA VAL A 292 -2.99 18.86 -0.64
C VAL A 292 -2.10 19.81 0.15
N GLY A 293 -1.49 20.76 -0.54
CA GLY A 293 -0.54 21.70 0.05
C GLY A 293 0.84 21.12 0.34
N ARG A 294 1.06 19.81 0.10
CA ARG A 294 2.40 19.23 0.13
C ARG A 294 3.15 19.54 -1.15
N ARG A 295 4.47 19.61 -1.03
CA ARG A 295 5.37 19.80 -2.17
C ARG A 295 6.04 18.48 -2.50
N ILE A 296 6.16 18.17 -3.78
CA ILE A 296 6.90 17.01 -4.30
C ILE A 296 8.07 17.47 -5.17
N HIS A 297 9.08 16.62 -5.35
CA HIS A 297 10.23 16.95 -6.20
C HIS A 297 9.82 17.06 -7.69
N GLY A 298 9.97 18.24 -8.29
CA GLY A 298 9.79 18.47 -9.73
C GLY A 298 11.12 18.73 -10.45
N PRO A 299 11.11 18.85 -11.79
CA PRO A 299 12.32 19.05 -12.60
C PRO A 299 13.08 20.34 -12.26
N ASP A 300 12.36 21.43 -12.00
CA ASP A 300 12.92 22.77 -11.74
C ASP A 300 12.82 23.18 -10.26
N GLY A 301 12.51 22.22 -9.38
CA GLY A 301 12.31 22.44 -7.95
C GLY A 301 10.98 21.88 -7.43
N PRO A 302 10.63 22.15 -6.16
CA PRO A 302 9.46 21.56 -5.53
C PRO A 302 8.13 22.09 -6.11
N VAL A 303 7.25 21.17 -6.52
CA VAL A 303 5.92 21.44 -7.11
C VAL A 303 4.83 21.18 -6.06
N LEU A 304 3.83 22.06 -5.96
CA LEU A 304 2.74 21.95 -4.99
C LEU A 304 1.61 21.08 -5.55
N ILE A 305 1.08 20.18 -4.72
CA ILE A 305 -0.19 19.49 -4.99
C ILE A 305 -1.32 20.44 -4.60
N ASP A 306 -2.07 20.94 -5.58
CA ASP A 306 -3.16 21.90 -5.36
C ASP A 306 -4.47 21.20 -5.03
N GLU A 307 -4.75 20.10 -5.72
CA GLU A 307 -5.99 19.36 -5.59
C GLU A 307 -5.73 17.88 -5.85
N ILE A 308 -6.42 17.03 -5.09
CA ILE A 308 -6.53 15.62 -5.35
C ILE A 308 -7.88 15.11 -4.85
N ARG A 309 -8.55 14.28 -5.65
CA ARG A 309 -9.83 13.66 -5.30
C ARG A 309 -10.03 12.34 -6.01
N ILE A 310 -10.96 11.54 -5.47
CA ILE A 310 -11.45 10.33 -6.14
C ILE A 310 -12.87 10.53 -6.66
N ASP A 311 -13.17 9.93 -7.81
CA ASP A 311 -14.49 9.95 -8.44
C ASP A 311 -14.82 8.53 -9.00
N ASN A 312 -16.04 8.33 -9.48
CA ASN A 312 -16.47 7.09 -10.18
C ASN A 312 -16.21 5.78 -9.40
N ILE A 313 -16.70 5.69 -8.16
CA ILE A 313 -16.52 4.51 -7.31
C ILE A 313 -17.36 3.34 -7.83
N PHE A 314 -16.73 2.18 -8.04
CA PHE A 314 -17.41 0.95 -8.41
C PHE A 314 -16.79 -0.29 -7.75
N LEU A 315 -17.57 -1.37 -7.73
CA LEU A 315 -17.15 -2.67 -7.20
C LEU A 315 -16.97 -3.65 -8.38
N PRO A 316 -15.73 -3.95 -8.78
CA PRO A 316 -15.45 -4.93 -9.83
C PRO A 316 -16.08 -6.28 -9.52
N TRP A 317 -16.62 -6.94 -10.55
CA TRP A 317 -17.19 -8.28 -10.46
C TRP A 317 -18.32 -8.43 -9.42
N ARG A 318 -18.92 -7.33 -8.98
CA ARG A 318 -19.95 -7.32 -7.93
C ARG A 318 -19.42 -7.79 -6.56
N ARG A 319 -18.13 -7.64 -6.29
CA ARG A 319 -17.48 -8.14 -5.05
C ARG A 319 -16.97 -7.01 -4.17
N LEU A 320 -16.90 -7.26 -2.87
CA LEU A 320 -16.19 -6.37 -1.93
C LEU A 320 -14.68 -6.56 -1.96
N PHE A 321 -14.15 -7.61 -2.58
CA PHE A 321 -12.71 -7.90 -2.56
C PHE A 321 -11.84 -6.71 -3.01
N GLU A 322 -12.25 -5.98 -4.03
CA GLU A 322 -11.51 -4.89 -4.66
C GLU A 322 -12.44 -3.71 -4.96
N VAL A 323 -11.88 -2.52 -5.14
CA VAL A 323 -12.62 -1.30 -5.50
C VAL A 323 -11.97 -0.64 -6.71
N GLY A 324 -12.79 -0.05 -7.58
CA GLY A 324 -12.34 0.80 -8.67
C GLY A 324 -12.79 2.24 -8.44
N PHE A 325 -11.93 3.19 -8.79
CA PHE A 325 -12.19 4.63 -8.75
C PHE A 325 -11.19 5.36 -9.64
N ASP A 326 -11.57 6.55 -10.10
CA ASP A 326 -10.68 7.47 -10.82
C ASP A 326 -10.02 8.43 -9.83
N VAL A 327 -8.77 8.82 -10.08
CA VAL A 327 -8.05 9.84 -9.29
C VAL A 327 -7.73 11.03 -10.18
N ALA A 328 -8.21 12.21 -9.78
CA ALA A 328 -7.85 13.47 -10.41
C ALA A 328 -6.84 14.22 -9.54
N VAL A 329 -5.74 14.69 -10.14
CA VAL A 329 -4.68 15.48 -9.47
C VAL A 329 -4.46 16.75 -10.26
N ARG A 330 -4.26 17.86 -9.54
CA ARG A 330 -3.80 19.13 -10.12
C ARG A 330 -2.58 19.64 -9.36
N LEU A 331 -1.54 19.98 -10.10
CA LEU A 331 -0.30 20.53 -9.56
C LEU A 331 -0.20 22.03 -9.90
N GLN A 332 0.28 22.86 -8.97
CA GLN A 332 0.60 24.26 -9.30
C GLN A 332 1.92 24.31 -10.05
N THR A 333 1.89 24.82 -11.29
CA THR A 333 3.13 25.09 -12.03
C THR A 333 3.64 26.49 -11.70
N SER A 334 4.95 26.71 -11.85
CA SER A 334 5.65 27.96 -11.51
C SER A 334 5.16 29.23 -12.24
N GLY A 335 4.07 29.15 -13.04
CA GLY A 335 3.40 30.27 -13.70
C GLY A 335 2.06 30.68 -13.08
N ASP A 336 1.51 29.92 -12.12
CA ASP A 336 0.19 30.19 -11.51
C ASP A 336 0.25 31.07 -10.25
N SER A 337 1.27 31.95 -10.14
CA SER A 337 1.19 33.06 -9.19
C SER A 337 0.07 33.99 -9.63
N THR A 338 -1.10 33.85 -9.01
CA THR A 338 -2.21 34.79 -9.14
C THR A 338 -1.78 36.14 -8.54
N PRO A 339 -2.11 37.28 -9.18
CA PRO A 339 -1.63 38.62 -8.81
C PRO A 339 -2.08 39.13 -7.44
#